data_AF-A0A9X1WQ38-F1
#
_entry.id   AF-A0A9X1WQ38-F1
#
_cell.length_a   1.000
_cell.length_b   1.000
_cell.length_c   1.000
_cell.angle_alpha   90.00
_cell.angle_beta   90.00
_cell.angle_gamma   90.00
#
_symmetry.space_group_name_H-M   'P 1'
#
loop_
_entity.id
_entity.type
_entity.pdbx_description
1 polymer ?
#
loop_
_entity_poly.entity_id
_entity_poly.type
_entity_poly.pdbx_seq_one_letter_code
_entity_poly.pdbx_strand_id
1 'polypeptide(L)' 'MRDETVKHKYTNRLINEKSPYLLQHAHNPVNWMPWGEEAFSKASREGKPVFLSVGYS' A
#
# COMPACT_ATOMS: atom_id res chain seq x y z
N MET A 1 11.79 -25.93 -13.67
CA MET A 1 11.28 -24.70 -14.30
C MET A 1 11.71 -23.56 -13.38
N ARG A 2 12.43 -22.56 -13.90
CA ARG A 2 13.04 -21.52 -13.07
C ARG A 2 11.92 -20.65 -12.48
N ASP A 3 11.82 -20.62 -11.15
CA ASP A 3 11.14 -19.55 -10.43
C ASP A 3 11.98 -18.29 -10.67
N GLU A 4 11.67 -17.56 -11.74
CA GLU A 4 12.17 -16.21 -11.90
C GLU A 4 11.52 -15.39 -10.79
N THR A 5 12.27 -15.17 -9.71
CA THR A 5 11.83 -14.35 -8.58
C THR A 5 11.24 -13.05 -9.14
N VAL A 6 9.92 -12.88 -9.02
CA VAL A 6 9.24 -11.70 -9.57
C VAL A 6 9.81 -10.48 -8.86
N LYS A 7 10.64 -9.72 -9.57
CA LYS A 7 11.28 -8.53 -9.01
C LYS A 7 10.29 -7.37 -9.09
N HIS A 8 9.56 -7.13 -8.01
CA HIS A 8 8.68 -5.97 -7.92
C HIS A 8 9.50 -4.68 -7.85
N LYS A 9 9.23 -3.74 -8.77
CA LYS A 9 9.90 -2.44 -8.83
C LYS A 9 9.54 -1.55 -7.64
N TYR A 10 8.32 -1.71 -7.12
CA TYR A 10 7.79 -0.96 -5.99
C TYR A 10 7.21 -1.95 -4.99
N THR A 11 7.36 -1.64 -3.70
CA THR A 11 6.66 -2.32 -2.62
C THR A 11 6.28 -1.26 -1.59
N ASN A 12 4.99 -1.13 -1.33
CA ASN A 12 4.43 -0.24 -0.33
C ASN A 12 4.01 -1.03 0.92
N ARG A 13 3.38 -0.34 1.87
CA ARG A 13 3.14 -0.91 3.20
C ARG A 13 2.03 -1.95 3.25
N LEU A 14 1.20 -2.03 2.21
CA LEU A 14 0.14 -3.03 2.12
C LEU A 14 0.68 -4.46 2.05
N ILE A 15 1.99 -4.65 1.80
CA ILE A 15 2.64 -5.98 1.84
C ILE A 15 2.51 -6.67 3.22
N ASN A 16 2.28 -5.91 4.28
CA ASN A 16 2.12 -6.43 5.64
C ASN A 16 0.66 -6.69 6.04
N GLU A 17 -0.29 -6.39 5.16
CA GLU A 17 -1.71 -6.60 5.42
C GLU A 17 -2.11 -8.06 5.21
N LYS A 18 -3.18 -8.49 5.88
CA LYS A 18 -3.72 -9.86 5.72
C LYS A 18 -4.75 -9.96 4.59
N SER A 19 -5.35 -8.84 4.20
CA SER A 19 -6.40 -8.81 3.19
C SER A 19 -5.82 -9.14 1.80
N PRO A 20 -6.32 -10.16 1.09
CA PRO A 20 -5.90 -10.46 -0.27
C PRO A 20 -6.07 -9.27 -1.21
N TYR A 21 -7.15 -8.50 -1.05
CA TYR A 21 -7.42 -7.29 -1.82
C TYR A 21 -6.32 -6.23 -1.63
N LEU A 22 -5.87 -6.00 -0.39
CA LEU A 22 -4.81 -5.03 -0.12
C LEU A 22 -3.45 -5.53 -0.63
N LEU A 23 -3.17 -6.82 -0.49
CA LEU A 23 -1.93 -7.44 -0.96
C LEU A 23 -1.77 -7.35 -2.49
N GLN A 24 -2.85 -7.41 -3.25
CA GLN A 24 -2.83 -7.20 -4.71
C GLN A 24 -2.32 -5.80 -5.09
N HIS A 25 -2.42 -4.81 -4.20
CA HIS A 25 -1.95 -3.44 -4.41
C HIS A 25 -0.58 -3.15 -3.75
N ALA A 26 0.04 -4.14 -3.10
CA ALA A 26 1.30 -3.97 -2.37
C ALA A 26 2.47 -3.56 -3.27
N HIS A 27 2.43 -3.90 -4.56
CA HIS A 27 3.49 -3.61 -5.52
C HIS A 27 3.18 -2.48 -6.50
N ASN A 28 2.09 -1.76 -6.26
CA ASN A 28 1.73 -0.59 -7.04
C ASN A 28 2.74 0.55 -6.83
N PRO A 29 2.97 1.40 -7.85
CA PRO A 29 3.89 2.55 -7.75
C PRO A 29 3.43 3.61 -6.74
N VAL A 30 2.13 3.67 -6.45
CA VAL A 30 1.59 4.53 -5.40
C VAL A 30 2.01 3.94 -4.04
N ASN A 31 2.57 4.80 -3.19
CA ASN A 31 2.99 4.42 -1.84
C ASN A 31 1.77 4.31 -0.90
N TRP A 32 0.92 3.32 -1.15
CA TRP A 32 -0.27 3.06 -0.34
C TRP A 32 0.10 2.76 1.11
N MET A 33 -0.74 3.25 2.01
CA MET A 33 -0.69 2.96 3.44
C MET A 33 -2.04 2.38 3.84
N PRO A 34 -2.08 1.39 4.74
CA PRO A 34 -3.35 0.94 5.29
C PRO A 34 -4.01 2.07 6.09
N TRP A 35 -5.32 1.96 6.28
CA TRP A 35 -6.05 2.87 7.14
C TRP A 35 -5.52 2.80 8.58
N GLY A 36 -5.18 3.94 9.16
CA GLY A 36 -4.69 4.01 10.54
C GLY A 36 -4.09 5.37 10.89
N GLU A 37 -3.81 5.56 12.18
CA GLU A 37 -3.30 6.82 12.73
C GLU A 37 -1.99 7.29 12.06
N GLU A 38 -1.14 6.36 11.62
CA GLU A 38 0.12 6.71 10.98
C GLU A 38 -0.08 7.43 9.63
N ALA A 39 -1.11 7.06 8.86
CA ALA A 39 -1.42 7.71 7.59
C ALA A 39 -1.84 9.18 7.81
N PHE A 40 -2.69 9.42 8.79
CA PHE A 40 -3.13 10.78 9.16
C PHE A 40 -2.02 11.61 9.80
N SER A 41 -1.21 11.00 10.67
CA SER A 41 -0.06 11.66 11.29
C SER A 41 0.95 12.12 10.25
N LYS A 42 1.22 11.28 9.24
CA LYS A 42 2.08 11.63 8.11
C LYS A 42 1.48 12.76 7.28
N ALA A 43 0.19 12.68 6.94
CA ALA A 43 -0.51 13.70 6.17
C ALA A 43 -0.48 15.08 6.86
N SER A 44 -0.75 15.10 8.18
CA SER A 44 -0.67 16.31 9.01
C SER A 44 0.75 16.90 9.03
N ARG A 45 1.77 16.06 9.29
CA ARG A 45 3.18 16.50 9.32
C ARG A 45 3.68 17.03 7.98
N GLU A 46 3.23 16.45 6.88
CA GLU A 46 3.62 16.85 5.53
C GLU A 46 2.75 17.99 4.96
N GLY A 47 1.68 18.39 5.65
CA GLY A 47 0.73 19.38 5.15
C GLY A 47 0.04 18.94 3.86
N LYS A 48 -0.23 17.64 3.71
CA LYS A 48 -0.82 17.04 2.49
C LYS A 48 -2.21 16.47 2.77
N PRO A 49 -3.15 16.57 1.82
CA PRO A 49 -4.45 15.91 1.96
C PRO A 49 -4.32 14.39 1.89
N VAL A 50 -5.31 13.69 2.46
CA VAL A 50 -5.43 12.23 2.37
C VAL A 50 -6.30 11.86 1.17
N PHE A 51 -5.77 11.04 0.27
CA PHE A 51 -6.55 10.35 -0.75
C PHE A 51 -7.00 8.99 -0.22
N LEU A 52 -8.30 8.83 0.01
CA LEU A 52 -8.88 7.58 0.50
C LEU A 52 -9.49 6.78 -0.67
N SER A 53 -9.02 5.55 -0.85
CA SER A 53 -9.60 4.58 -1.80
C SER A 53 -10.17 3.41 -1.02
N VAL A 54 -11.46 3.11 -1.24
CA VAL A 54 -12.16 1.99 -0.61
C VAL A 54 -12.69 1.08 -1.71
N GLY A 55 -12.48 -0.22 -1.56
CA GLY A 55 -12.99 -1.23 -2.47
C GLY A 55 -13.52 -2.44 -1.72
N TYR A 56 -14.17 -3.33 -2.47
CA TYR A 56 -14.74 -4.58 -2.01
C TYR A 56 -14.26 -5.70 -2.93
N SER A 57 -14.20 -6.94 -2.42
CA SER A 57 -13.77 -8.13 -3.17
C SER A 57 -14.94 -9.04 -3.47
#